data_AF-A0A969YJZ1-F1
#
_entry.id   AF-A0A969YJZ1-F1
#
_cell.length_a   1.000
_cell.length_b   1.000
_cell.length_c   1.000
_cell.angle_alpha   90.00
_cell.angle_beta   90.00
_cell.angle_gamma   90.00
#
_symmetry.space_group_name_H-M   'P 1'
#
loop_
_entity.id
_entity.type
_entity.pdbx_description
1 polymer ?
#
loop_
_entity_poly.entity_id
_entity_poly.type
_entity_poly.pdbx_seq_one_letter_code
_entity_poly.pdbx_strand_id
1 'polypeptide(L)'
;FSFERIRDPKVDAAHQRNYYQDIENLELIDAHTVRYHYKMPYFRALEVCGSIDIVPAHLFREGEDFNQHPIGRNPIGTGPYRFLRWDTGKEIVLVRNEEYWGTKPHLKQLVYKIITDRTVALQVLKQRGLDYLGLLPIQWMKQTQGRRFEESFVKLKYYQPSYSYIGWNNRRPLFADRRVRQAMTMLLDRELFVKKVLFGLGTVVSGTFYINSPEYNRAVVPYPYDPAAALELLKSAGWEDHDGDGILDRDGRPFAFEFIISSGSKIGEQLATIMQENLKQAGICMQIHKLEWAVFLQRIDARNFDACTMGWSLGWESDPYQLWHSSMAEKGSNFVGFQNDEADRIMEAARKEFNPETRRGLYHRFHEILHEEQPYTFLFTTEALQAVSRRFQNVNVYPMGLYPREWWVPTAQQRYRDP
;
A
#
# COMPACT_ATOMS: atom_id res chain seq x y z
N PHE A 1 -1.16 -5.08 28.51
CA PHE A 1 -0.60 -3.79 28.10
C PHE A 1 -0.70 -3.50 26.60
N SER A 2 0.16 -4.06 25.72
CA SER A 2 0.20 -3.66 24.29
C SER A 2 -1.16 -3.74 23.59
N PHE A 3 -1.85 -4.88 23.75
CA PHE A 3 -3.20 -5.08 23.23
C PHE A 3 -4.23 -4.07 23.76
N GLU A 4 -4.15 -3.72 25.05
CA GLU A 4 -5.04 -2.74 25.67
C GLU A 4 -4.78 -1.34 25.11
N ARG A 5 -3.52 -0.98 24.86
CA ARG A 5 -3.18 0.30 24.19
C ARG A 5 -3.74 0.34 22.77
N ILE A 6 -3.64 -0.74 22.01
CA ILE A 6 -4.26 -0.81 20.68
C ILE A 6 -5.76 -0.58 20.78
N ARG A 7 -6.45 -1.25 21.72
CA ARG A 7 -7.91 -1.14 21.91
C ARG A 7 -8.39 0.19 22.47
N ASP A 8 -7.52 0.94 23.13
CA ASP A 8 -7.89 2.24 23.69
C ASP A 8 -8.29 3.22 22.57
N PRO A 9 -9.53 3.76 22.57
CA PRO A 9 -9.97 4.71 21.56
C PRO A 9 -9.16 6.01 21.56
N LYS A 10 -8.46 6.34 22.66
CA LYS A 10 -7.60 7.52 22.79
C LYS A 10 -6.21 7.34 22.16
N VAL A 11 -5.79 6.11 21.89
CA VAL A 11 -4.47 5.82 21.27
C VAL A 11 -4.61 5.80 19.76
N ASP A 12 -3.74 6.47 19.00
CA ASP A 12 -3.83 6.61 17.53
C ASP A 12 -3.43 5.31 16.78
N ALA A 13 -4.15 4.22 17.05
CA ALA A 13 -3.90 2.87 16.52
C ALA A 13 -5.06 2.33 15.66
N ALA A 14 -5.88 3.20 15.06
CA ALA A 14 -7.07 2.79 14.29
C ALA A 14 -6.77 1.76 13.20
N HIS A 15 -5.63 1.92 12.50
CA HIS A 15 -5.15 0.99 11.48
C HIS A 15 -4.80 -0.40 12.04
N GLN A 16 -4.40 -0.50 13.31
CA GLN A 16 -4.14 -1.78 13.98
C GLN A 16 -5.41 -2.38 14.57
N ARG A 17 -6.30 -1.57 15.17
CA ARG A 17 -7.50 -2.04 15.88
C ARG A 17 -8.37 -2.99 15.07
N ASN A 18 -8.49 -2.77 13.76
CA ASN A 18 -9.28 -3.63 12.88
C ASN A 18 -8.81 -5.09 12.92
N TYR A 19 -7.50 -5.34 12.93
CA TYR A 19 -6.94 -6.69 12.99
C TYR A 19 -7.20 -7.40 14.33
N TYR A 20 -7.43 -6.64 15.41
CA TYR A 20 -7.63 -7.18 16.76
C TYR A 20 -9.09 -7.12 17.25
N GLN A 21 -10.04 -6.67 16.40
CA GLN A 21 -11.44 -6.45 16.80
C GLN A 21 -12.19 -7.74 17.19
N ASP A 22 -11.75 -8.86 16.62
CA ASP A 22 -12.34 -10.19 16.83
C ASP A 22 -11.80 -10.87 18.10
N ILE A 23 -10.81 -10.28 18.76
CA ILE A 23 -10.33 -10.73 20.07
C ILE A 23 -11.22 -10.11 21.15
N GLU A 24 -11.98 -10.96 21.83
CA GLU A 24 -12.87 -10.58 22.92
C GLU A 24 -12.07 -10.10 24.13
N ASN A 25 -11.13 -10.92 24.59
CA ASN A 25 -10.27 -10.63 25.74
C ASN A 25 -8.95 -11.43 25.68
N LEU A 26 -7.99 -10.99 26.49
CA LEU A 26 -6.76 -11.71 26.78
C LEU A 26 -6.77 -12.10 28.25
N GLU A 27 -6.38 -13.33 28.54
CA GLU A 27 -6.24 -13.87 29.88
C GLU A 27 -4.76 -14.14 30.15
N LEU A 28 -4.21 -13.50 31.18
CA LEU A 28 -2.86 -13.78 31.66
C LEU A 28 -2.91 -15.04 32.54
N ILE A 29 -2.32 -16.13 32.06
CA ILE A 29 -2.28 -17.40 32.80
C ILE A 29 -1.11 -17.39 33.79
N ASP A 30 0.06 -16.94 33.32
CA ASP A 30 1.27 -16.75 34.11
C ASP A 30 2.20 -15.74 33.42
N ALA A 31 3.42 -15.53 33.96
CA ALA A 31 4.39 -14.56 33.47
C ALA A 31 4.84 -14.79 32.00
N HIS A 32 4.68 -15.99 31.47
CA HIS A 32 5.10 -16.39 30.12
C HIS A 32 3.96 -16.95 29.26
N THR A 33 2.73 -16.98 29.77
CA THR A 33 1.58 -17.57 29.09
C THR A 33 0.40 -16.60 29.02
N VAL A 34 -0.01 -16.27 27.79
CA VAL A 34 -1.20 -15.46 27.50
C VAL A 34 -2.16 -16.29 26.66
N ARG A 35 -3.43 -16.34 27.06
CA ARG A 35 -4.52 -16.95 26.29
C ARG A 35 -5.35 -15.87 25.61
N TYR A 36 -5.57 -16.04 24.31
CA TYR A 36 -6.40 -15.16 23.49
C TYR A 36 -7.76 -15.79 23.28
N HIS A 37 -8.82 -15.04 23.60
CA HIS A 37 -10.21 -15.47 23.40
C HIS A 37 -10.79 -14.72 22.21
N TYR A 38 -11.13 -15.43 21.14
CA TYR A 38 -11.74 -14.86 19.94
C TYR A 38 -13.25 -15.01 19.95
N LYS A 39 -13.96 -13.99 19.46
CA LYS A 39 -15.43 -13.99 19.31
C LYS A 39 -15.92 -14.98 18.25
N MET A 40 -15.07 -15.30 17.29
CA MET A 40 -15.37 -16.22 16.19
C MET A 40 -14.11 -16.90 15.67
N PRO A 41 -14.23 -18.06 15.00
CA PRO A 41 -13.11 -18.65 14.28
C PRO A 41 -12.56 -17.67 13.23
N TYR A 42 -11.23 -17.49 13.23
CA TYR A 42 -10.53 -16.64 12.28
C TYR A 42 -9.28 -17.33 11.74
N PHE A 43 -9.18 -17.47 10.40
CA PHE A 43 -8.10 -18.24 9.78
C PHE A 43 -6.69 -17.68 10.04
N ARG A 44 -6.57 -16.36 10.29
CA ARG A 44 -5.28 -15.71 10.62
C ARG A 44 -5.10 -15.48 12.11
N ALA A 45 -5.92 -16.09 12.98
CA ALA A 45 -5.82 -15.88 14.43
C ALA A 45 -4.40 -16.13 14.97
N LEU A 46 -3.72 -17.18 14.51
CA LEU A 46 -2.34 -17.47 14.92
C LEU A 46 -1.35 -16.38 14.52
N GLU A 47 -1.46 -15.87 13.28
CA GLU A 47 -0.61 -14.79 12.79
C GLU A 47 -0.86 -13.50 13.57
N VAL A 48 -2.12 -13.12 13.78
CA VAL A 48 -2.49 -11.91 14.52
C VAL A 48 -2.01 -11.96 15.97
N CYS A 49 -2.24 -13.07 16.68
CA CYS A 49 -1.75 -13.23 18.06
C CYS A 49 -0.22 -13.24 18.15
N GLY A 50 0.44 -13.84 17.17
CA GLY A 50 1.90 -14.00 17.16
C GLY A 50 2.67 -12.78 16.67
N SER A 51 2.00 -11.81 16.03
CA SER A 51 2.65 -10.66 15.38
C SER A 51 2.39 -9.32 16.07
N ILE A 52 1.77 -9.32 17.26
CA ILE A 52 1.58 -8.08 18.02
C ILE A 52 2.91 -7.47 18.46
N ASP A 53 3.12 -6.20 18.13
CA ASP A 53 4.28 -5.45 18.59
C ASP A 53 4.20 -5.24 20.11
N ILE A 54 5.24 -5.69 20.83
CA ILE A 54 5.27 -5.62 22.29
C ILE A 54 5.88 -4.30 22.76
N VAL A 55 5.09 -3.54 23.52
CA VAL A 55 5.49 -2.27 24.12
C VAL A 55 5.82 -2.47 25.61
N PRO A 56 6.94 -1.93 26.12
CA PRO A 56 7.39 -2.15 27.50
C PRO A 56 6.50 -1.42 28.52
N ALA A 57 5.53 -2.13 29.10
CA ALA A 57 4.55 -1.59 30.05
C ALA A 57 5.17 -0.79 31.21
N HIS A 58 6.34 -1.24 31.71
CA HIS A 58 7.03 -0.60 32.85
C HIS A 58 7.55 0.81 32.56
N LEU A 59 7.55 1.26 31.30
CA LEU A 59 7.96 2.62 30.91
C LEU A 59 6.78 3.60 30.84
N PHE A 60 5.55 3.14 31.06
CA PHE A 60 4.35 3.96 31.01
C PHE A 60 3.73 4.02 32.40
N ARG A 61 3.43 5.24 32.87
CA ARG A 61 2.67 5.47 34.09
C ARG A 61 1.19 5.60 33.77
N GLU A 62 0.36 5.39 34.78
CA GLU A 62 -1.08 5.56 34.64
C GLU A 62 -1.41 7.03 34.33
N GLY A 63 -2.33 7.25 33.37
CA GLY A 63 -2.77 8.58 32.94
C GLY A 63 -1.87 9.30 31.93
N GLU A 64 -0.71 8.74 31.57
CA GLU A 64 0.13 9.33 30.52
C GLU A 64 -0.52 9.23 29.13
N ASP A 65 -0.36 10.28 28.33
CA ASP A 65 -0.77 10.28 26.93
C ASP A 65 0.19 9.42 26.12
N PHE A 66 -0.29 8.25 25.69
CA PHE A 66 0.47 7.31 24.90
C PHE A 66 0.97 7.91 23.57
N ASN A 67 0.16 8.76 22.92
CA ASN A 67 0.47 9.30 21.59
C ASN A 67 1.59 10.34 21.64
N GLN A 68 1.69 11.07 22.75
CA GLN A 68 2.69 12.12 22.97
C GLN A 68 3.82 11.68 23.91
N HIS A 69 3.88 10.39 24.26
CA HIS A 69 4.86 9.88 25.22
C HIS A 69 6.30 10.04 24.67
N PRO A 70 7.27 10.53 25.48
CA PRO A 70 8.65 10.77 25.03
C PRO A 70 9.36 9.55 24.43
N ILE A 71 8.93 8.34 24.79
CA ILE A 71 9.44 7.09 24.20
C ILE A 71 9.24 7.02 22.68
N GLY A 72 8.28 7.75 22.11
CA GLY A 72 8.10 7.86 20.66
C GLY A 72 9.32 8.47 19.93
N ARG A 73 10.17 9.22 20.66
CA ARG A 73 11.44 9.75 20.17
C ARG A 73 12.67 8.97 20.66
N ASN A 74 12.49 8.01 21.56
CA ASN A 74 13.52 7.13 22.07
C ASN A 74 12.95 5.71 22.32
N PRO A 75 12.60 4.98 21.24
CA PRO A 75 11.85 3.75 21.36
C PRO A 75 12.68 2.63 21.99
N ILE A 76 12.07 1.92 22.93
CA ILE A 76 12.63 0.73 23.58
C ILE A 76 11.81 -0.48 23.16
N GLY A 77 12.49 -1.54 22.75
CA GLY A 77 11.87 -2.80 22.33
C GLY A 77 12.84 -3.97 22.46
N THR A 78 12.36 -5.16 22.09
CA THR A 78 13.11 -6.43 22.21
C THR A 78 13.74 -6.89 20.89
N GLY A 79 13.78 -6.00 19.90
CA GLY A 79 14.24 -6.29 18.55
C GLY A 79 15.76 -6.47 18.39
N PRO A 80 16.21 -6.87 17.18
CA PRO A 80 17.62 -7.15 16.88
C PRO A 80 18.50 -5.90 16.80
N TYR A 81 17.91 -4.71 16.74
CA TYR A 81 18.60 -3.43 16.81
C TYR A 81 17.95 -2.53 17.87
N ARG A 82 18.77 -1.80 18.59
CA ARG A 82 18.38 -0.77 19.56
C ARG A 82 18.48 0.60 18.90
N PHE A 83 17.58 1.49 19.27
CA PHE A 83 17.67 2.89 18.92
C PHE A 83 18.92 3.51 19.56
N LEU A 84 19.71 4.25 18.77
CA LEU A 84 20.83 5.02 19.30
C LEU A 84 20.51 6.52 19.32
N ARG A 85 20.10 7.08 18.17
CA ARG A 85 19.74 8.50 18.07
C ARG A 85 18.91 8.82 16.84
N TRP A 86 18.24 9.97 16.88
CA TRP A 86 17.52 10.56 15.76
C TRP A 86 17.86 12.04 15.65
N ASP A 87 18.62 12.39 14.60
CA ASP A 87 18.83 13.77 14.19
C ASP A 87 17.66 14.16 13.27
N THR A 88 16.71 14.95 13.77
CA THR A 88 15.48 15.30 13.01
C THR A 88 15.83 15.88 11.64
N GLY A 89 15.22 15.32 10.59
CA GLY A 89 15.45 15.73 9.19
C GLY A 89 16.77 15.28 8.56
N LYS A 90 17.66 14.62 9.32
CA LYS A 90 18.99 14.21 8.86
C LYS A 90 19.18 12.70 8.86
N GLU A 91 19.11 12.04 10.02
CA GLU A 91 19.34 10.59 10.10
C GLU A 91 18.76 9.93 11.36
N ILE A 92 18.46 8.63 11.25
CA ILE A 92 18.16 7.74 12.38
C ILE A 92 19.25 6.67 12.43
N VAL A 93 19.80 6.46 13.63
CA VAL A 93 20.88 5.49 13.85
C VAL A 93 20.39 4.41 14.80
N LEU A 94 20.53 3.16 14.36
CA LEU A 94 20.27 1.96 15.16
C LEU A 94 21.57 1.18 15.32
N VAL A 95 21.77 0.58 16.48
CA VAL A 95 22.92 -0.29 16.78
C VAL A 95 22.43 -1.68 17.10
N ARG A 96 23.21 -2.71 16.75
CA ARG A 96 22.84 -4.09 17.01
C ARG A 96 22.59 -4.30 18.51
N ASN A 97 21.55 -5.06 18.81
CA ASN A 97 21.27 -5.49 20.17
C ASN A 97 22.14 -6.72 20.49
N GLU A 98 23.23 -6.52 21.25
CA GLU A 98 24.12 -7.61 21.66
C GLU A 98 23.45 -8.58 22.65
N GLU A 99 22.32 -8.20 23.23
CA GLU A 99 21.49 -9.03 24.12
C GLU A 99 20.24 -9.56 23.41
N TYR A 100 20.18 -9.48 22.07
CA TYR A 100 19.05 -10.02 21.33
C TYR A 100 18.89 -11.52 21.58
N TRP A 101 17.67 -11.92 21.92
CA TRP A 101 17.30 -13.30 22.28
C TRP A 101 17.33 -14.27 21.08
N GLY A 102 17.20 -13.75 19.86
CA GLY A 102 17.27 -14.54 18.63
C GLY A 102 18.63 -14.46 17.93
N THR A 103 18.68 -14.85 16.66
CA THR A 103 19.90 -14.74 15.84
C THR A 103 20.29 -13.29 15.64
N LYS A 104 21.49 -12.93 16.12
CA LYS A 104 22.04 -11.57 15.99
C LYS A 104 22.41 -11.30 14.53
N PRO A 105 22.00 -10.15 13.95
CA PRO A 105 22.38 -9.79 12.59
C PRO A 105 23.90 -9.51 12.52
N HIS A 106 24.49 -9.67 11.34
CA HIS A 106 25.93 -9.43 11.19
C HIS A 106 26.30 -7.94 11.18
N LEU A 107 25.40 -7.08 10.67
CA LEU A 107 25.62 -5.63 10.64
C LEU A 107 25.46 -5.04 12.05
N LYS A 108 26.46 -4.30 12.49
CA LYS A 108 26.50 -3.70 13.84
C LYS A 108 25.72 -2.39 13.97
N GLN A 109 25.52 -1.69 12.85
CA GLN A 109 24.87 -0.38 12.83
C GLN A 109 24.08 -0.21 11.54
N LEU A 110 22.88 0.35 11.66
CA LEU A 110 22.06 0.80 10.53
C LEU A 110 21.90 2.32 10.62
N VAL A 111 22.19 3.01 9.53
CA VAL A 111 22.05 4.46 9.43
C VAL A 111 21.07 4.80 8.32
N TYR A 112 19.89 5.27 8.70
CA TYR A 112 18.85 5.72 7.79
C TYR A 112 19.04 7.22 7.55
N LYS A 113 19.60 7.60 6.39
CA LYS A 113 19.72 9.01 6.00
C LYS A 113 18.42 9.52 5.39
N ILE A 114 17.97 10.67 5.88
CA ILE A 114 16.75 11.34 5.39
C ILE A 114 17.17 12.28 4.26
N ILE A 115 16.94 11.85 3.01
CA ILE A 115 17.21 12.64 1.80
C ILE A 115 15.92 12.67 0.98
N THR A 116 15.20 13.79 1.02
CA THR A 116 13.87 13.93 0.39
C THR A 116 13.97 14.06 -1.13
N ASP A 117 15.02 14.73 -1.64
CA ASP A 117 15.25 14.82 -3.08
C ASP A 117 15.86 13.52 -3.65
N ARG A 118 15.10 12.88 -4.53
CA ARG A 118 15.43 11.58 -5.13
C ARG A 118 16.62 11.65 -6.10
N THR A 119 16.87 12.80 -6.71
CA THR A 119 18.03 13.03 -7.58
C THR A 119 19.29 13.16 -6.73
N VAL A 120 19.23 13.94 -5.65
CA VAL A 120 20.33 14.07 -4.68
C VAL A 120 20.66 12.71 -4.06
N ALA A 121 19.65 11.96 -3.60
CA ALA A 121 19.85 10.62 -3.03
C ALA A 121 20.62 9.68 -3.99
N LEU A 122 20.28 9.71 -5.29
CA LEU A 122 21.00 8.94 -6.30
C LEU A 122 22.45 9.38 -6.47
N GLN A 123 22.75 10.68 -6.41
CA GLN A 123 24.13 11.17 -6.48
C GLN A 123 24.95 10.73 -5.26
N VAL A 124 24.36 10.81 -4.06
CA VAL A 124 25.01 10.33 -2.83
C VAL A 124 25.29 8.82 -2.92
N LEU A 125 24.36 8.03 -3.47
CA LEU A 125 24.60 6.60 -3.77
C LEU A 125 25.79 6.44 -4.73
N LYS A 126 25.81 7.14 -5.87
CA LYS A 126 26.91 7.03 -6.86
C LYS A 126 28.28 7.42 -6.30
N GLN A 127 28.31 8.32 -5.32
CA GLN A 127 29.51 8.71 -4.56
C GLN A 127 29.84 7.74 -3.41
N ARG A 128 29.10 6.64 -3.29
CA ARG A 128 29.24 5.63 -2.22
C ARG A 128 29.00 6.23 -0.82
N GLY A 129 28.14 7.24 -0.71
CA GLY A 129 27.67 7.81 0.57
C GLY A 129 26.42 7.12 1.13
N LEU A 130 25.80 6.26 0.32
CA LEU A 130 24.74 5.29 0.67
C LEU A 130 25.17 3.90 0.19
N ASP A 131 24.72 2.87 0.90
CA ASP A 131 24.94 1.47 0.52
C ASP A 131 23.68 0.78 -0.01
N TYR A 132 22.52 1.41 0.16
CA TYR A 132 21.23 0.88 -0.26
C TYR A 132 20.31 2.04 -0.66
N LEU A 133 19.66 1.94 -1.81
CA LEU A 133 18.68 2.93 -2.27
C LEU A 133 17.66 2.28 -3.20
N GLY A 134 16.37 2.46 -2.89
CA GLY A 134 15.30 2.21 -3.86
C GLY A 134 15.35 3.23 -4.98
N LEU A 135 15.29 2.80 -6.24
CA LEU A 135 15.39 3.61 -7.45
C LEU A 135 14.01 3.90 -8.04
N LEU A 136 13.86 5.05 -8.70
CA LEU A 136 12.74 5.32 -9.59
C LEU A 136 12.89 4.56 -10.93
N PRO A 137 11.81 4.28 -11.67
CA PRO A 137 11.88 3.61 -12.98
C PRO A 137 12.89 4.24 -13.94
N ILE A 138 12.86 5.57 -14.11
CA ILE A 138 13.83 6.28 -14.95
C ILE A 138 15.27 6.14 -14.44
N GLN A 139 15.46 6.13 -13.12
CA GLN A 139 16.80 5.97 -12.54
C GLN A 139 17.34 4.59 -12.85
N TRP A 140 16.54 3.55 -12.60
CA TRP A 140 16.84 2.16 -12.91
C TRP A 140 17.18 1.96 -14.39
N MET A 141 16.36 2.52 -15.28
CA MET A 141 16.45 2.29 -16.73
C MET A 141 17.45 3.17 -17.45
N LYS A 142 17.82 4.34 -16.95
CA LYS A 142 18.64 5.30 -17.72
C LYS A 142 19.78 5.93 -16.92
N GLN A 143 19.72 5.94 -15.59
CA GLN A 143 20.68 6.71 -14.78
C GLN A 143 21.61 5.81 -13.94
N THR A 144 21.32 4.52 -13.82
CA THR A 144 22.12 3.52 -13.11
C THR A 144 22.51 2.38 -14.04
N GLN A 145 23.28 2.72 -15.07
CA GLN A 145 23.79 1.79 -16.08
C GLN A 145 25.30 1.95 -16.22
N GLY A 146 25.95 0.92 -16.77
CA GLY A 146 27.35 0.96 -17.18
C GLY A 146 28.31 0.54 -16.08
N ARG A 147 29.52 0.21 -16.53
CA ARG A 147 30.55 -0.47 -15.75
C ARG A 147 30.84 0.17 -14.38
N ARG A 148 30.99 1.49 -14.32
CA ARG A 148 31.28 2.20 -13.06
C ARG A 148 30.21 1.99 -11.98
N PHE A 149 28.94 1.97 -12.38
CA PHE A 149 27.84 1.72 -11.45
C PHE A 149 27.82 0.24 -11.05
N GLU A 150 27.92 -0.64 -12.04
CA GLU A 150 27.85 -2.10 -11.87
C GLU A 150 29.02 -2.66 -11.06
N GLU A 151 30.19 -2.02 -11.05
CA GLU A 151 31.32 -2.38 -10.17
C GLU A 151 31.05 -2.08 -8.70
N SER A 152 30.22 -1.06 -8.41
CA SER A 152 29.97 -0.60 -7.04
C SER A 152 28.67 -1.14 -6.45
N PHE A 153 27.67 -1.37 -7.29
CA PHE A 153 26.31 -1.74 -6.90
C PHE A 153 25.75 -2.87 -7.75
N VAL A 154 24.95 -3.72 -7.12
CA VAL A 154 24.05 -4.64 -7.79
C VAL A 154 22.65 -4.04 -7.81
N LYS A 155 21.97 -4.20 -8.95
CA LYS A 155 20.56 -3.82 -9.11
C LYS A 155 19.69 -5.07 -8.95
N LEU A 156 18.72 -5.02 -8.05
CA LEU A 156 17.79 -6.10 -7.76
C LEU A 156 16.37 -5.61 -7.96
N LYS A 157 15.52 -6.44 -8.55
CA LYS A 157 14.10 -6.14 -8.70
C LYS A 157 13.22 -7.31 -8.28
N TYR A 158 12.09 -7.00 -7.68
CA TYR A 158 11.09 -7.97 -7.24
C TYR A 158 9.74 -7.29 -7.07
N TYR A 159 8.66 -8.04 -7.23
CA TYR A 159 7.33 -7.51 -6.97
C TYR A 159 7.10 -7.32 -5.47
N GLN A 160 6.57 -6.17 -5.08
CA GLN A 160 6.05 -5.96 -3.75
C GLN A 160 4.56 -6.27 -3.73
N PRO A 161 4.04 -6.92 -2.68
CA PRO A 161 2.60 -7.13 -2.51
C PRO A 161 1.92 -5.77 -2.34
N SER A 162 1.48 -5.20 -3.46
CA SER A 162 0.86 -3.89 -3.49
C SER A 162 0.15 -3.68 -4.83
N TYR A 163 -0.76 -2.71 -4.85
CA TYR A 163 -1.28 -2.17 -6.10
C TYR A 163 -1.59 -0.68 -5.93
N SER A 164 -1.53 0.06 -7.03
CA SER A 164 -2.12 1.38 -7.14
C SER A 164 -3.53 1.30 -7.75
N TYR A 165 -4.36 2.30 -7.45
CA TYR A 165 -5.72 2.36 -7.95
C TYR A 165 -6.19 3.82 -8.15
N ILE A 166 -7.25 3.98 -8.94
CA ILE A 166 -8.15 5.14 -8.86
C ILE A 166 -9.39 4.69 -8.09
N GLY A 167 -9.73 5.43 -7.03
CA GLY A 167 -10.90 5.18 -6.21
C GLY A 167 -12.06 6.05 -6.63
N TRP A 168 -13.19 5.44 -6.99
CA TRP A 168 -14.43 6.13 -7.36
C TRP A 168 -15.36 6.18 -6.15
N ASN A 169 -15.68 7.35 -5.61
CA ASN A 169 -16.58 7.41 -4.46
C ASN A 169 -18.01 7.07 -4.88
N ASN A 170 -18.47 5.86 -4.61
CA ASN A 170 -19.79 5.34 -5.00
C ASN A 170 -20.95 6.13 -4.37
N ARG A 171 -20.68 6.91 -3.33
CA ARG A 171 -21.65 7.84 -2.73
C ARG A 171 -21.97 9.03 -3.64
N ARG A 172 -21.11 9.33 -4.61
CA ARG A 172 -21.36 10.39 -5.60
C ARG A 172 -22.29 9.86 -6.69
N PRO A 173 -23.35 10.60 -7.06
CA PRO A 173 -24.27 10.17 -8.12
C PRO A 173 -23.58 9.86 -9.47
N LEU A 174 -22.47 10.53 -9.76
CA LEU A 174 -21.65 10.27 -10.96
C LEU A 174 -21.12 8.83 -11.00
N PHE A 175 -20.69 8.30 -9.86
CA PHE A 175 -20.00 7.01 -9.76
C PHE A 175 -20.85 5.91 -9.10
N ALA A 176 -22.14 6.14 -8.87
CA ALA A 176 -23.03 5.14 -8.29
C ALA A 176 -23.28 3.96 -9.24
N ASP A 177 -23.36 4.21 -10.55
CA ASP A 177 -23.58 3.18 -11.57
C ASP A 177 -22.26 2.49 -11.95
N ARG A 178 -22.22 1.16 -11.85
CA ARG A 178 -21.05 0.35 -12.22
C ARG A 178 -20.64 0.51 -13.68
N ARG A 179 -21.59 0.76 -14.60
CA ARG A 179 -21.31 0.95 -16.03
C ARG A 179 -20.46 2.19 -16.27
N VAL A 180 -20.72 3.25 -15.50
CA VAL A 180 -19.89 4.45 -15.52
C VAL A 180 -18.48 4.12 -15.03
N ARG A 181 -18.33 3.44 -13.90
CA ARG A 181 -17.00 3.06 -13.37
C ARG A 181 -16.23 2.13 -14.32
N GLN A 182 -16.90 1.19 -14.97
CA GLN A 182 -16.34 0.35 -16.04
C GLN A 182 -15.84 1.20 -17.23
N ALA A 183 -16.67 2.13 -17.71
CA ALA A 183 -16.28 3.05 -18.78
C ALA A 183 -15.05 3.89 -18.39
N MET A 184 -15.01 4.42 -17.16
CA MET A 184 -13.85 5.17 -16.66
C MET A 184 -12.56 4.33 -16.66
N THR A 185 -12.65 3.04 -16.32
CA THR A 185 -11.51 2.10 -16.43
C THR A 185 -11.07 1.92 -17.89
N MET A 186 -12.01 1.81 -18.83
CA MET A 186 -11.75 1.59 -20.25
C MET A 186 -11.24 2.83 -20.99
N LEU A 187 -11.43 4.03 -20.43
CA LEU A 187 -10.89 5.30 -20.93
C LEU A 187 -9.43 5.55 -20.53
N LEU A 188 -8.83 4.67 -19.71
CA LEU A 188 -7.44 4.79 -19.30
C LEU A 188 -6.57 3.69 -19.91
N ASP A 189 -5.62 4.08 -20.76
CA ASP A 189 -4.62 3.16 -21.32
C ASP A 189 -3.53 2.82 -20.29
N ARG A 190 -3.90 1.89 -19.40
CA ARG A 190 -3.05 1.41 -18.30
C ARG A 190 -1.78 0.72 -18.81
N GLU A 191 -1.86 0.00 -19.93
CA GLU A 191 -0.71 -0.67 -20.54
C GLU A 191 0.28 0.34 -21.13
N LEU A 192 -0.22 1.35 -21.85
CA LEU A 192 0.62 2.44 -22.35
C LEU A 192 1.25 3.23 -21.21
N PHE A 193 0.52 3.47 -20.12
CA PHE A 193 1.05 4.10 -18.91
C PHE A 193 2.22 3.30 -18.34
N VAL A 194 2.05 1.99 -18.13
CA VAL A 194 3.11 1.09 -17.67
C VAL A 194 4.32 1.15 -18.61
N LYS A 195 4.09 1.11 -19.93
CA LYS A 195 5.17 1.15 -20.94
C LYS A 195 5.93 2.47 -20.96
N LYS A 196 5.23 3.61 -20.93
CA LYS A 196 5.82 4.94 -21.18
C LYS A 196 6.27 5.64 -19.91
N VAL A 197 5.51 5.51 -18.82
CA VAL A 197 5.78 6.20 -17.55
C VAL A 197 6.59 5.30 -16.61
N LEU A 198 6.24 4.01 -16.53
CA LEU A 198 6.94 3.05 -15.67
C LEU A 198 8.05 2.26 -16.40
N PHE A 199 8.28 2.53 -17.68
CA PHE A 199 9.30 1.86 -18.51
C PHE A 199 9.16 0.32 -18.53
N GLY A 200 7.94 -0.20 -18.40
CA GLY A 200 7.67 -1.63 -18.33
C GLY A 200 7.99 -2.28 -16.98
N LEU A 201 8.25 -1.49 -15.91
CA LEU A 201 8.59 -1.98 -14.56
C LEU A 201 7.36 -2.11 -13.66
N GLY A 202 6.25 -2.55 -14.24
CA GLY A 202 5.00 -2.80 -13.56
C GLY A 202 4.11 -3.72 -14.38
N THR A 203 3.01 -4.16 -13.77
CA THR A 203 2.03 -5.05 -14.39
C THR A 203 0.63 -4.55 -14.06
N VAL A 204 -0.22 -4.45 -15.07
CA VAL A 204 -1.63 -4.12 -14.87
C VAL A 204 -2.31 -5.22 -14.07
N VAL A 205 -3.11 -4.84 -13.08
CA VAL A 205 -3.82 -5.78 -12.19
C VAL A 205 -5.33 -5.62 -12.34
N SER A 206 -6.07 -6.71 -12.11
CA SER A 206 -7.54 -6.78 -12.24
C SER A 206 -8.28 -6.68 -10.91
N GLY A 207 -7.59 -6.72 -9.78
CA GLY A 207 -8.24 -6.68 -8.47
C GLY A 207 -7.31 -6.48 -7.28
N THR A 208 -7.87 -6.75 -6.11
CA THR A 208 -7.31 -6.34 -4.81
C THR A 208 -6.26 -7.28 -4.23
N PHE A 209 -6.14 -8.51 -4.73
CA PHE A 209 -5.16 -9.46 -4.22
C PHE A 209 -3.81 -9.22 -4.88
N TYR A 210 -2.73 -9.64 -4.21
CA TYR A 210 -1.41 -9.54 -4.81
C TYR A 210 -1.30 -10.50 -6.01
N ILE A 211 -0.86 -10.01 -7.17
CA ILE A 211 -0.84 -10.79 -8.43
C ILE A 211 -0.11 -12.15 -8.33
N ASN A 212 0.89 -12.25 -7.44
CA ASN A 212 1.65 -13.49 -7.24
C ASN A 212 1.10 -14.39 -6.13
N SER A 213 0.08 -13.94 -5.40
CA SER A 213 -0.61 -14.74 -4.40
C SER A 213 -1.48 -15.84 -5.04
N PRO A 214 -1.81 -16.90 -4.27
CA PRO A 214 -2.81 -17.88 -4.67
C PRO A 214 -4.24 -17.31 -4.71
N GLU A 215 -4.53 -16.26 -3.94
CA GLU A 215 -5.86 -15.62 -3.85
C GLU A 215 -6.21 -14.80 -5.10
N TYR A 216 -5.21 -14.45 -5.90
CA TYR A 216 -5.42 -13.74 -7.16
C TYR A 216 -5.97 -14.67 -8.26
N ASN A 217 -7.27 -14.54 -8.56
CA ASN A 217 -7.90 -15.20 -9.70
C ASN A 217 -7.30 -14.69 -11.03
N ARG A 218 -6.55 -15.55 -11.73
CA ARG A 218 -5.89 -15.23 -13.01
C ARG A 218 -6.80 -15.37 -14.22
N ALA A 219 -7.99 -15.95 -14.05
CA ALA A 219 -8.99 -16.00 -15.11
C ALA A 219 -9.67 -14.62 -15.32
N VAL A 220 -9.60 -13.74 -14.32
CA VAL A 220 -10.12 -12.37 -14.41
C VAL A 220 -9.14 -11.50 -15.20
N VAL A 221 -9.46 -11.27 -16.47
CA VAL A 221 -8.66 -10.43 -17.37
C VAL A 221 -8.99 -8.94 -17.11
N PRO A 222 -7.99 -8.05 -16.94
CA PRO A 222 -8.26 -6.62 -16.80
C PRO A 222 -9.02 -6.05 -18.02
N TYR A 223 -9.93 -5.09 -17.79
CA TYR A 223 -10.62 -4.39 -18.87
C TYR A 223 -9.61 -3.79 -19.89
N PRO A 224 -9.86 -3.88 -21.20
CA PRO A 224 -9.00 -3.25 -22.18
C PRO A 224 -9.14 -1.73 -22.16
N TYR A 225 -8.17 -1.04 -22.75
CA TYR A 225 -8.38 0.33 -23.20
C TYR A 225 -9.25 0.31 -24.46
N ASP A 226 -10.50 0.74 -24.32
CA ASP A 226 -11.47 0.75 -25.41
C ASP A 226 -12.44 1.94 -25.22
N PRO A 227 -12.05 3.14 -25.70
CA PRO A 227 -12.87 4.33 -25.59
C PRO A 227 -14.24 4.21 -26.29
N ALA A 228 -14.33 3.43 -27.36
CA ALA A 228 -15.59 3.27 -28.09
C ALA A 228 -16.60 2.51 -27.24
N ALA A 229 -16.21 1.35 -26.70
CA ALA A 229 -17.08 0.60 -25.79
C ALA A 229 -17.36 1.34 -24.47
N ALA A 230 -16.42 2.17 -24.00
CA ALA A 230 -16.64 3.05 -22.85
C ALA A 230 -17.76 4.08 -23.11
N LEU A 231 -17.75 4.74 -24.27
CA LEU A 231 -18.79 5.70 -24.65
C LEU A 231 -20.17 5.03 -24.80
N GLU A 232 -20.24 3.81 -25.34
CA GLU A 232 -21.48 3.04 -25.40
C GLU A 232 -22.02 2.69 -23.99
N LEU A 233 -21.13 2.32 -23.05
CA LEU A 233 -21.52 2.11 -21.65
C LEU A 233 -22.05 3.38 -21.00
N LEU A 234 -21.38 4.52 -21.22
CA LEU A 234 -21.81 5.83 -20.72
C LEU A 234 -23.18 6.21 -21.29
N LYS A 235 -23.39 6.05 -22.59
CA LYS A 235 -24.68 6.26 -23.26
C LYS A 235 -25.77 5.37 -22.70
N SER A 236 -25.49 4.08 -22.50
CA SER A 236 -26.46 3.15 -21.88
C SER A 236 -26.82 3.55 -20.44
N ALA A 237 -25.93 4.27 -19.76
CA ALA A 237 -26.13 4.84 -18.42
C ALA A 237 -26.77 6.24 -18.43
N GLY A 238 -27.18 6.73 -19.60
CA GLY A 238 -27.87 8.00 -19.80
C GLY A 238 -26.95 9.21 -19.96
N TRP A 239 -25.65 9.01 -20.17
CA TRP A 239 -24.70 10.09 -20.43
C TRP A 239 -24.54 10.31 -21.93
N GLU A 240 -24.98 11.46 -22.41
CA GLU A 240 -24.86 11.88 -23.81
C GLU A 240 -24.69 13.40 -23.84
N ASP A 241 -24.03 13.93 -24.86
CA ASP A 241 -23.96 15.38 -25.09
C ASP A 241 -25.32 15.85 -25.63
N HIS A 242 -26.14 16.43 -24.75
CA HIS A 242 -27.52 16.80 -25.07
C HIS A 242 -27.65 18.21 -25.66
N ASP A 243 -26.66 19.08 -25.45
CA ASP A 243 -26.69 20.49 -25.85
C ASP A 243 -25.62 20.87 -26.91
N GLY A 244 -24.75 19.92 -27.28
CA GLY A 244 -23.74 20.04 -28.32
C GLY A 244 -22.49 20.78 -27.89
N ASP A 245 -22.24 20.95 -26.59
CA ASP A 245 -21.07 21.66 -26.07
C ASP A 245 -19.80 20.77 -26.00
N GLY A 246 -19.93 19.48 -26.32
CA GLY A 246 -18.86 18.49 -26.29
C GLY A 246 -18.63 17.83 -24.93
N ILE A 247 -19.45 18.13 -23.92
CA ILE A 247 -19.45 17.50 -22.59
C ILE A 247 -20.66 16.57 -22.48
N LEU A 248 -20.48 15.44 -21.80
CA LEU A 248 -21.58 14.51 -21.55
C LEU A 248 -22.45 15.03 -20.41
N ASP A 249 -23.76 14.96 -20.57
CA ASP A 249 -24.73 15.34 -19.56
C ASP A 249 -25.72 14.22 -19.26
N ARG A 250 -26.23 14.23 -18.03
CA ARG A 250 -27.39 13.43 -17.61
C ARG A 250 -28.25 14.23 -16.66
N ASP A 251 -29.54 14.32 -16.94
CA ASP A 251 -30.51 15.09 -16.14
C ASP A 251 -30.10 16.58 -15.98
N GLY A 252 -29.56 17.19 -17.04
CA GLY A 252 -29.10 18.58 -17.06
C GLY A 252 -27.87 18.87 -16.20
N ARG A 253 -27.10 17.82 -15.86
CA ARG A 253 -25.84 17.95 -15.11
C ARG A 253 -24.66 17.45 -15.97
N PRO A 254 -23.59 18.24 -16.11
CA PRO A 254 -22.41 17.82 -16.84
C PRO A 254 -21.65 16.76 -16.08
N PHE A 255 -20.96 15.90 -16.83
CA PHE A 255 -20.03 14.93 -16.29
C PHE A 255 -18.75 15.65 -15.89
N ALA A 256 -18.81 16.33 -14.75
CA ALA A 256 -17.71 17.07 -14.16
C ALA A 256 -17.41 16.61 -12.73
N PHE A 257 -16.15 16.37 -12.39
CA PHE A 257 -15.75 15.94 -11.04
C PHE A 257 -14.34 16.38 -10.64
N GLU A 258 -14.10 16.39 -9.34
CA GLU A 258 -12.78 16.64 -8.75
C GLU A 258 -11.98 15.33 -8.58
N PHE A 259 -10.73 15.33 -9.06
CA PHE A 259 -9.77 14.27 -8.86
C PHE A 259 -8.65 14.73 -7.93
N ILE A 260 -8.68 14.25 -6.69
CA ILE A 260 -7.70 14.64 -5.67
C ILE A 260 -6.45 13.75 -5.71
N ILE A 261 -5.28 14.37 -5.60
CA ILE A 261 -3.99 13.67 -5.53
C ILE A 261 -3.11 14.24 -4.42
N SER A 262 -2.24 13.39 -3.87
CA SER A 262 -1.22 13.84 -2.91
C SER A 262 -0.10 14.62 -3.62
N SER A 263 0.20 15.81 -3.10
CA SER A 263 1.30 16.67 -3.54
C SER A 263 2.64 15.96 -3.38
N GLY A 264 3.48 16.03 -4.42
CA GLY A 264 4.79 15.38 -4.43
C GLY A 264 4.79 13.98 -5.06
N SER A 265 3.63 13.38 -5.33
CA SER A 265 3.53 12.15 -6.10
C SER A 265 3.70 12.42 -7.60
N LYS A 266 4.93 12.38 -8.12
CA LYS A 266 5.19 12.59 -9.55
C LYS A 266 4.43 11.61 -10.46
N ILE A 267 4.33 10.34 -10.04
CA ILE A 267 3.57 9.33 -10.79
C ILE A 267 2.07 9.65 -10.75
N GLY A 268 1.54 10.07 -9.59
CA GLY A 268 0.15 10.49 -9.46
C GLY A 268 -0.18 11.71 -10.33
N GLU A 269 0.72 12.69 -10.41
CA GLU A 269 0.56 13.85 -11.30
C GLU A 269 0.55 13.45 -12.78
N GLN A 270 1.48 12.58 -13.20
CA GLN A 270 1.52 12.09 -14.58
C GLN A 270 0.26 11.29 -14.94
N LEU A 271 -0.22 10.45 -14.02
CA LEU A 271 -1.48 9.72 -14.17
C LEU A 271 -2.67 10.67 -14.31
N ALA A 272 -2.79 11.65 -13.41
CA ALA A 272 -3.87 12.62 -13.41
C ALA A 272 -3.92 13.42 -14.72
N THR A 273 -2.78 13.89 -15.22
CA THR A 273 -2.72 14.65 -16.48
C THR A 273 -3.10 13.80 -17.70
N ILE A 274 -2.60 12.56 -17.79
CA ILE A 274 -2.95 11.64 -18.89
C ILE A 274 -4.44 11.31 -18.85
N MET A 275 -4.96 11.02 -17.66
CA MET A 275 -6.37 10.74 -17.45
C MET A 275 -7.24 11.96 -17.80
N GLN A 276 -6.85 13.17 -17.43
CA GLN A 276 -7.57 14.40 -17.77
C GLN A 276 -7.70 14.58 -19.29
N GLU A 277 -6.62 14.36 -20.03
CA GLU A 277 -6.62 14.46 -21.50
C GLU A 277 -7.52 13.39 -22.13
N ASN A 278 -7.40 12.13 -21.70
CA ASN A 278 -8.24 11.04 -22.20
C ASN A 278 -9.73 11.28 -21.93
N LEU A 279 -10.07 11.73 -20.71
CA LEU A 279 -11.45 12.00 -20.31
C LEU A 279 -12.04 13.20 -21.06
N LYS A 280 -11.24 14.24 -21.30
CA LYS A 280 -11.66 15.38 -22.10
C LYS A 280 -12.07 14.97 -23.52
N GLN A 281 -11.34 14.04 -24.14
CA GLN A 281 -11.67 13.51 -25.47
C GLN A 281 -12.97 12.68 -25.47
N ALA A 282 -13.39 12.18 -24.31
CA ALA A 282 -14.64 11.46 -24.12
C ALA A 282 -15.80 12.36 -23.60
N GLY A 283 -15.60 13.68 -23.59
CA GLY A 283 -16.61 14.64 -23.10
C GLY A 283 -16.76 14.66 -21.57
N ILE A 284 -15.72 14.30 -20.82
CA ILE A 284 -15.76 14.27 -19.36
C ILE A 284 -14.78 15.32 -18.79
N CYS A 285 -15.30 16.20 -17.94
CA CYS A 285 -14.53 17.27 -17.32
C CYS A 285 -13.93 16.84 -15.98
N MET A 286 -12.64 16.51 -15.96
CA MET A 286 -11.92 16.20 -14.71
C MET A 286 -11.06 17.38 -14.25
N GLN A 287 -11.24 17.82 -12.99
CA GLN A 287 -10.41 18.85 -12.37
C GLN A 287 -9.39 18.23 -11.40
N ILE A 288 -8.10 18.45 -11.65
CA ILE A 288 -7.03 17.92 -10.79
C ILE A 288 -6.82 18.85 -9.60
N HIS A 289 -6.92 18.33 -8.38
CA HIS A 289 -6.62 19.07 -7.15
C HIS A 289 -5.49 18.39 -6.37
N LYS A 290 -4.36 19.10 -6.24
CA LYS A 290 -3.20 18.65 -5.45
C LYS A 290 -3.33 19.10 -4.01
N LEU A 291 -3.22 18.16 -3.07
CA LEU A 291 -3.37 18.42 -1.64
C LEU A 291 -2.09 18.01 -0.90
N GLU A 292 -1.72 18.74 0.16
CA GLU A 292 -0.71 18.24 1.11
C GLU A 292 -1.21 16.92 1.74
N TRP A 293 -0.31 15.99 2.10
CA TRP A 293 -0.66 14.62 2.47
C TRP A 293 -1.63 14.53 3.66
N ALA A 294 -1.44 15.33 4.71
CA ALA A 294 -2.33 15.29 5.86
C ALA A 294 -3.74 15.78 5.48
N VAL A 295 -3.83 16.83 4.66
CA VAL A 295 -5.11 17.36 4.14
C VAL A 295 -5.78 16.35 3.19
N PHE A 296 -4.99 15.69 2.34
CA PHE A 296 -5.46 14.63 1.47
C PHE A 296 -6.10 13.50 2.28
N LEU A 297 -5.40 12.97 3.27
CA LEU A 297 -5.93 11.91 4.15
C LEU A 297 -7.17 12.38 4.91
N GLN A 298 -7.19 13.61 5.41
CA GLN A 298 -8.38 14.15 6.07
C GLN A 298 -9.62 14.13 5.16
N ARG A 299 -9.47 14.48 3.87
CA ARG A 299 -10.59 14.41 2.91
C ARG A 299 -11.01 12.98 2.60
N ILE A 300 -10.06 12.06 2.47
CA ILE A 300 -10.32 10.62 2.28
C ILE A 300 -11.08 10.05 3.50
N ASP A 301 -10.60 10.32 4.70
CA ASP A 301 -11.20 9.87 5.96
C ASP A 301 -12.59 10.48 6.16
N ALA A 302 -12.79 11.76 5.81
CA ALA A 302 -14.10 12.40 5.82
C ALA A 302 -15.02 11.96 4.65
N ARG A 303 -14.57 11.05 3.78
CA ARG A 303 -15.29 10.61 2.57
C ARG A 303 -15.66 11.74 1.61
N ASN A 304 -14.97 12.88 1.70
CA ASN A 304 -15.28 14.10 0.99
C ASN A 304 -14.39 14.30 -0.24
N PHE A 305 -14.58 13.44 -1.23
CA PHE A 305 -13.89 13.45 -2.52
C PHE A 305 -14.79 12.81 -3.59
N ASP A 306 -14.57 13.11 -4.86
CA ASP A 306 -15.29 12.43 -5.95
C ASP A 306 -14.48 11.24 -6.44
N ALA A 307 -13.22 11.48 -6.79
CA ALA A 307 -12.26 10.44 -7.13
C ALA A 307 -10.86 10.77 -6.59
N CYS A 308 -10.05 9.74 -6.37
CA CYS A 308 -8.67 9.90 -5.89
C CYS A 308 -7.75 8.82 -6.47
N THR A 309 -6.43 9.00 -6.37
CA THR A 309 -5.48 7.90 -6.59
C THR A 309 -4.63 7.63 -5.34
N MET A 310 -4.48 6.35 -5.02
CA MET A 310 -3.72 5.84 -3.89
C MET A 310 -3.18 4.44 -4.23
N GLY A 311 -2.59 3.78 -3.24
CA GLY A 311 -2.24 2.37 -3.32
C GLY A 311 -2.35 1.68 -1.97
N TRP A 312 -2.46 0.36 -2.01
CA TRP A 312 -2.47 -0.49 -0.83
C TRP A 312 -1.22 -1.36 -0.79
N SER A 313 -0.61 -1.47 0.39
CA SER A 313 0.33 -2.56 0.69
C SER A 313 -0.45 -3.77 1.20
N LEU A 314 -0.04 -4.95 0.78
CA LEU A 314 -0.74 -6.21 0.99
C LEU A 314 0.17 -7.22 1.71
N GLY A 315 -0.44 -8.31 2.17
CA GLY A 315 0.27 -9.53 2.53
C GLY A 315 0.44 -10.46 1.33
N TRP A 316 1.15 -11.58 1.54
CA TRP A 316 1.14 -12.69 0.58
C TRP A 316 -0.26 -13.31 0.48
N GLU A 317 -0.89 -13.54 1.63
CA GLU A 317 -2.33 -13.77 1.78
C GLU A 317 -2.92 -12.56 2.48
N SER A 318 -4.12 -12.12 2.07
CA SER A 318 -4.75 -10.91 2.58
C SER A 318 -6.20 -11.18 2.98
N ASP A 319 -6.61 -10.54 4.06
CA ASP A 319 -8.02 -10.47 4.46
C ASP A 319 -8.60 -9.16 3.89
N PRO A 320 -9.48 -9.22 2.86
CA PRO A 320 -9.98 -8.03 2.17
C PRO A 320 -11.01 -7.23 2.98
N TYR A 321 -11.49 -7.76 4.11
CA TYR A 321 -12.64 -7.21 4.85
C TYR A 321 -12.47 -5.74 5.22
N GLN A 322 -11.29 -5.32 5.68
CA GLN A 322 -11.01 -3.93 6.04
C GLN A 322 -11.28 -2.94 4.89
N LEU A 323 -10.95 -3.34 3.66
CA LEU A 323 -10.97 -2.48 2.49
C LEU A 323 -12.35 -2.49 1.81
N TRP A 324 -13.11 -3.57 1.97
CA TRP A 324 -14.21 -3.87 1.06
C TRP A 324 -15.53 -4.22 1.73
N HIS A 325 -15.53 -4.68 2.98
CA HIS A 325 -16.80 -5.01 3.64
C HIS A 325 -17.65 -3.75 3.83
N SER A 326 -18.97 -3.86 3.63
CA SER A 326 -19.88 -2.70 3.73
C SER A 326 -19.83 -2.01 5.10
N SER A 327 -19.65 -2.77 6.19
CA SER A 327 -19.46 -2.25 7.56
C SER A 327 -18.25 -1.32 7.71
N MET A 328 -17.27 -1.41 6.80
CA MET A 328 -16.07 -0.58 6.78
C MET A 328 -16.27 0.72 5.98
N ALA A 329 -17.42 0.93 5.33
CA ALA A 329 -17.67 2.09 4.49
C ALA A 329 -17.58 3.41 5.27
N GLU A 330 -18.21 3.47 6.44
CA GLU A 330 -18.34 4.73 7.20
C GLU A 330 -17.17 4.99 8.15
N LYS A 331 -16.57 3.95 8.75
CA LYS A 331 -15.53 4.10 9.78
C LYS A 331 -14.25 3.29 9.53
N GLY A 332 -14.15 2.60 8.40
CA GLY A 332 -13.02 1.74 8.03
C GLY A 332 -12.23 2.28 6.83
N SER A 333 -11.59 1.37 6.08
CA SER A 333 -10.78 1.73 4.91
C SER A 333 -11.50 1.53 3.57
N ASN A 334 -12.79 1.19 3.61
CA ASN A 334 -13.67 1.21 2.44
C ASN A 334 -14.05 2.67 2.13
N PHE A 335 -13.07 3.44 1.68
CA PHE A 335 -13.19 4.88 1.46
C PHE A 335 -14.20 5.20 0.35
N VAL A 336 -14.28 4.35 -0.66
CA VAL A 336 -15.18 4.51 -1.80
C VAL A 336 -16.64 4.15 -1.52
N GLY A 337 -16.93 3.54 -0.36
CA GLY A 337 -18.29 3.16 -0.01
C GLY A 337 -18.83 2.04 -0.89
N PHE A 338 -17.98 1.07 -1.24
CA PHE A 338 -18.42 -0.15 -1.91
C PHE A 338 -19.35 -0.95 -0.99
N GLN A 339 -20.45 -1.46 -1.53
CA GLN A 339 -21.42 -2.27 -0.80
C GLN A 339 -21.93 -3.36 -1.75
N ASN A 340 -21.86 -4.62 -1.31
CA ASN A 340 -22.34 -5.77 -2.07
C ASN A 340 -22.58 -6.96 -1.13
N ASP A 341 -23.82 -7.44 -1.05
CA ASP A 341 -24.23 -8.48 -0.09
C ASP A 341 -23.59 -9.86 -0.37
N GLU A 342 -23.22 -10.16 -1.61
CA GLU A 342 -22.49 -11.39 -1.93
C GLU A 342 -21.04 -11.28 -1.47
N ALA A 343 -20.39 -10.16 -1.76
CA ALA A 343 -19.02 -9.88 -1.32
C ALA A 343 -18.89 -9.92 0.20
N ASP A 344 -19.82 -9.29 0.93
CA ASP A 344 -19.84 -9.30 2.40
C ASP A 344 -19.92 -10.73 2.95
N ARG A 345 -20.89 -11.53 2.47
CA ARG A 345 -21.04 -12.94 2.86
C ARG A 345 -19.80 -13.77 2.53
N ILE A 346 -19.17 -13.54 1.37
CA ILE A 346 -17.93 -14.23 0.99
C ILE A 346 -16.81 -13.90 1.98
N MET A 347 -16.62 -12.62 2.32
CA MET A 347 -15.56 -12.20 3.25
C MET A 347 -15.80 -12.76 4.66
N GLU A 348 -17.04 -12.76 5.14
CA GLU A 348 -17.41 -13.35 6.43
C GLU A 348 -17.20 -14.88 6.48
N ALA A 349 -17.55 -15.58 5.40
CA ALA A 349 -17.33 -17.03 5.28
C ALA A 349 -15.83 -17.36 5.19
N ALA A 350 -15.08 -16.64 4.35
CA ALA A 350 -13.65 -16.84 4.15
C ALA A 350 -12.85 -16.66 5.45
N ARG A 351 -13.28 -15.73 6.33
CA ARG A 351 -12.68 -15.54 7.65
C ARG A 351 -12.76 -16.79 8.54
N LYS A 352 -13.82 -17.59 8.40
CA LYS A 352 -14.09 -18.80 9.19
C LYS A 352 -13.58 -20.08 8.52
N GLU A 353 -13.07 -20.00 7.30
CA GLU A 353 -12.60 -21.14 6.52
C GLU A 353 -11.10 -21.38 6.69
N PHE A 354 -10.74 -22.54 7.27
CA PHE A 354 -9.37 -22.92 7.55
C PHE A 354 -8.74 -23.76 6.42
N ASN A 355 -9.55 -24.36 5.55
CA ASN A 355 -9.06 -25.04 4.35
C ASN A 355 -8.61 -23.99 3.30
N PRO A 356 -7.32 -23.92 2.95
CA PRO A 356 -6.82 -22.89 2.03
C PRO A 356 -7.40 -22.97 0.62
N GLU A 357 -7.76 -24.16 0.14
CA GLU A 357 -8.33 -24.35 -1.20
C GLU A 357 -9.77 -23.83 -1.25
N THR A 358 -10.60 -24.18 -0.26
CA THR A 358 -11.97 -23.66 -0.15
C THR A 358 -11.98 -22.14 0.01
N ARG A 359 -11.12 -21.59 0.89
CA ARG A 359 -10.99 -20.15 1.10
C ARG A 359 -10.56 -19.42 -0.18
N ARG A 360 -9.65 -20.01 -0.96
CA ARG A 360 -9.22 -19.44 -2.24
C ARG A 360 -10.36 -19.36 -3.25
N GLY A 361 -11.20 -20.40 -3.35
CA GLY A 361 -12.38 -20.37 -4.21
C GLY A 361 -13.33 -19.21 -3.89
N LEU A 362 -13.56 -18.97 -2.59
CA LEU A 362 -14.32 -17.82 -2.11
C LEU A 362 -13.70 -16.49 -2.56
N TYR A 363 -12.39 -16.31 -2.37
CA TYR A 363 -11.70 -15.08 -2.79
C TYR A 363 -11.60 -14.92 -4.30
N HIS A 364 -11.59 -16.00 -5.08
CA HIS A 364 -11.66 -15.92 -6.53
C HIS A 364 -13.00 -15.36 -7.01
N ARG A 365 -14.12 -15.78 -6.39
CA ARG A 365 -15.44 -15.19 -6.65
C ARG A 365 -15.50 -13.73 -6.20
N PHE A 366 -14.93 -13.39 -5.05
CA PHE A 366 -14.85 -12.00 -4.61
C PHE A 366 -14.05 -11.11 -5.58
N HIS A 367 -12.95 -11.62 -6.15
CA HIS A 367 -12.20 -10.92 -7.18
C HIS A 367 -13.07 -10.65 -8.42
N GLU A 368 -13.87 -11.62 -8.87
CA GLU A 368 -14.82 -11.42 -9.99
C GLU A 368 -15.84 -10.32 -9.67
N ILE A 369 -16.43 -10.30 -8.47
CA ILE A 369 -17.37 -9.26 -8.07
C ILE A 369 -16.72 -7.88 -8.10
N LEU A 370 -15.51 -7.72 -7.55
CA LEU A 370 -14.80 -6.44 -7.60
C LEU A 370 -14.46 -6.04 -9.05
N HIS A 371 -14.15 -7.01 -9.89
CA HIS A 371 -13.91 -6.77 -11.30
C HIS A 371 -15.17 -6.29 -11.99
N GLU A 372 -16.32 -6.94 -11.80
CA GLU A 372 -17.61 -6.54 -12.37
C GLU A 372 -18.05 -5.15 -11.85
N GLU A 373 -17.88 -4.89 -10.56
CA GLU A 373 -18.37 -3.65 -9.94
C GLU A 373 -17.43 -2.45 -10.14
N GLN A 374 -16.15 -2.66 -10.42
CA GLN A 374 -15.14 -1.60 -10.59
C GLN A 374 -15.22 -0.47 -9.54
N PRO A 375 -15.35 -0.73 -8.21
CA PRO A 375 -15.30 0.35 -7.22
C PRO A 375 -13.96 1.10 -7.28
N TYR A 376 -12.91 0.39 -7.69
CA TYR A 376 -11.64 0.95 -8.14
C TYR A 376 -11.43 0.68 -9.63
N THR A 377 -10.79 1.61 -10.33
CA THR A 377 -9.95 1.25 -11.48
C THR A 377 -8.63 0.74 -10.92
N PHE A 378 -8.47 -0.57 -10.89
CA PHE A 378 -7.20 -1.21 -10.53
C PHE A 378 -6.15 -0.87 -11.58
N LEU A 379 -5.01 -0.29 -11.15
CA LEU A 379 -4.00 0.20 -12.07
C LEU A 379 -2.91 -0.83 -12.27
N PHE A 380 -1.93 -0.87 -11.38
CA PHE A 380 -0.76 -1.72 -11.54
C PHE A 380 -0.13 -2.09 -10.20
N THR A 381 0.56 -3.22 -10.19
CA THR A 381 1.61 -3.51 -9.21
C THR A 381 2.95 -3.08 -9.80
N THR A 382 3.82 -2.48 -9.00
CA THR A 382 5.17 -2.10 -9.43
C THR A 382 6.22 -3.03 -8.85
N GLU A 383 7.35 -3.14 -9.55
CA GLU A 383 8.54 -3.78 -9.00
C GLU A 383 9.22 -2.83 -7.99
N ALA A 384 9.64 -3.36 -6.83
CA ALA A 384 10.69 -2.72 -6.05
C ALA A 384 11.99 -2.75 -6.84
N LEU A 385 12.59 -1.58 -7.05
CA LEU A 385 13.83 -1.41 -7.79
C LEU A 385 14.92 -1.01 -6.81
N GLN A 386 15.82 -1.91 -6.47
CA GLN A 386 16.80 -1.70 -5.40
C GLN A 386 18.22 -1.65 -5.96
N ALA A 387 19.00 -0.64 -5.57
CA ALA A 387 20.44 -0.63 -5.73
C ALA A 387 21.11 -0.95 -4.39
N VAL A 388 21.95 -1.98 -4.38
CA VAL A 388 22.61 -2.50 -3.17
C VAL A 388 24.11 -2.51 -3.39
N SER A 389 24.91 -2.04 -2.43
CA SER A 389 26.36 -2.06 -2.52
C SER A 389 26.85 -3.51 -2.69
N ARG A 390 27.77 -3.74 -3.63
CA ARG A 390 28.37 -5.07 -3.85
C ARG A 390 29.18 -5.62 -2.67
N ARG A 391 29.46 -4.78 -1.67
CA ARG A 391 30.14 -5.22 -0.45
C ARG A 391 29.28 -6.13 0.41
N PHE A 392 27.96 -5.99 0.33
CA PHE A 392 27.05 -6.87 1.02
C PHE A 392 27.05 -8.25 0.37
N GLN A 393 27.21 -9.26 1.21
CA GLN A 393 27.11 -10.66 0.85
C GLN A 393 25.79 -11.21 1.36
N ASN A 394 25.37 -12.37 0.81
CA ASN A 394 24.11 -13.03 1.13
C ASN A 394 22.87 -12.15 0.84
N VAL A 395 22.94 -11.36 -0.23
CA VAL A 395 21.83 -10.52 -0.70
C VAL A 395 20.91 -11.36 -1.59
N ASN A 396 19.93 -12.02 -0.98
CA ASN A 396 18.94 -12.84 -1.68
C ASN A 396 17.60 -12.09 -1.83
N VAL A 397 16.91 -12.37 -2.94
CA VAL A 397 15.55 -11.90 -3.21
C VAL A 397 14.58 -13.02 -2.85
N TYR A 398 13.78 -12.81 -1.80
CA TYR A 398 12.71 -13.71 -1.37
C TYR A 398 11.35 -13.26 -1.93
N PRO A 399 10.28 -14.08 -1.83
CA PRO A 399 8.95 -13.70 -2.32
C PRO A 399 8.41 -12.37 -1.78
N MET A 400 8.76 -12.02 -0.54
CA MET A 400 8.38 -10.76 0.13
C MET A 400 9.47 -9.68 0.06
N GLY A 401 10.53 -9.91 -0.72
CA GLY A 401 11.60 -8.96 -0.97
C GLY A 401 12.94 -9.29 -0.30
N LEU A 402 13.67 -8.25 0.07
CA LEU A 402 15.02 -8.39 0.64
C LEU A 402 14.97 -8.57 2.15
N TYR A 403 15.95 -9.29 2.70
CA TYR A 403 16.08 -9.49 4.13
C TYR A 403 17.46 -9.06 4.67
N PRO A 404 17.65 -7.76 4.98
CA PRO A 404 18.95 -7.22 5.37
C PRO A 404 19.57 -7.79 6.64
N ARG A 405 18.79 -8.51 7.47
CA ARG A 405 19.29 -9.14 8.71
C ARG A 405 20.29 -10.26 8.44
N GLU A 406 20.25 -10.86 7.26
CA GLU A 406 21.16 -11.92 6.82
C GLU A 406 22.43 -11.40 6.13
N TRP A 407 22.50 -10.11 5.87
CA TRP A 407 23.61 -9.53 5.10
C TRP A 407 24.83 -9.33 5.96
N TRP A 408 26.00 -9.52 5.36
CA TRP A 408 27.28 -9.30 6.01
C TRP A 408 28.28 -8.67 5.05
N VAL A 409 29.37 -8.12 5.60
CA VAL A 409 30.45 -7.50 4.80
C VAL A 409 31.79 -8.13 5.20
N PRO A 410 32.56 -8.71 4.26
CA PRO A 410 33.88 -9.23 4.54
C PRO A 410 34.77 -8.16 5.17
N THR A 411 35.61 -8.54 6.13
CA THR A 411 36.48 -7.61 6.88
C THR A 411 37.27 -6.67 5.97
N ALA A 412 37.85 -7.18 4.88
CA ALA A 412 38.63 -6.40 3.91
C ALA A 412 37.81 -5.33 3.16
N GLN A 413 36.48 -5.41 3.18
CA GLN A 413 35.56 -4.48 2.51
C GLN A 413 34.81 -3.59 3.51
N GLN A 414 35.03 -3.74 4.81
CA GLN A 414 34.39 -2.87 5.81
C GLN A 414 34.97 -1.46 5.72
N ARG A 415 34.07 -0.47 5.63
CA ARG A 415 34.44 0.96 5.49
C ARG A 415 34.33 1.74 6.80
N TYR A 416 33.50 1.23 7.70
CA TYR A 416 33.19 1.84 8.98
C TYR A 416 33.75 0.89 10.04
N ARG A 417 34.60 1.41 10.91
CA ARG A 417 35.08 0.69 12.10
C ARG A 417 34.13 1.01 13.25
N ASP A 418 34.08 0.11 14.23
CA ASP A 418 33.32 0.38 15.45
C ASP A 418 33.79 1.72 16.06
N PRO A 419 32.85 2.59 16.48
CA PRO A 419 33.19 3.80 17.21
C PRO A 419 33.84 3.52 18.56
#